data_AF-A0A1Y0IE88-F1
#
_entry.id   AF-A0A1Y0IE88-F1
#
_cell.length_a   1.000
_cell.length_b   1.000
_cell.length_c   1.000
_cell.angle_alpha   90.00
_cell.angle_beta   90.00
_cell.angle_gamma   90.00
#
_symmetry.space_group_name_H-M   'P 1'
#
loop_
_entity.id
_entity.type
_entity.pdbx_description
1 polymer ?
#
loop_
_entity_poly.entity_id
_entity_poly.type
_entity_poly.pdbx_seq_one_letter_code
_entity_poly.pdbx_strand_id
1 'polypeptide(L)'
;MNQFENHVIINEPAGLNSLFTEHGVDLIQRYLGQTRQAIDIKQPVMTKYTEDTKYMNLRFPWIPEQVTCSGYRLGFKKNLGILPLIYTILEETDITLIALIRNPFDNISSWVNSFALLRKVPASILDILGMDYSIQYASTDSLAYLEQIREASDPAIRRCLLWSYIASIIDSNKNRIIVIRYEDLIRDPATVFSEKLGLSEWDLFDGYKLERSSKPPSSCNLPVVDKRNIETICGKWAVKLGYDV
;
A
#
# COMPACT_ATOMS: atom_id res chain seq x y z
N MET A 1 -6.04 5.24 -16.83
CA MET A 1 -5.39 6.02 -15.76
C MET A 1 -6.36 7.09 -15.28
N ASN A 2 -6.10 7.70 -14.11
CA ASN A 2 -6.99 8.63 -13.39
C ASN A 2 -7.98 9.39 -14.29
N GLN A 3 -9.27 9.13 -14.06
CA GLN A 3 -10.38 9.72 -14.81
C GLN A 3 -11.04 10.89 -14.07
N PHE A 4 -10.57 11.18 -12.85
CA PHE A 4 -11.15 12.20 -11.98
C PHE A 4 -10.43 13.54 -12.18
N GLU A 5 -11.21 14.58 -12.47
CA GLU A 5 -10.69 15.94 -12.58
C GLU A 5 -9.97 16.36 -11.30
N ASN A 6 -8.85 17.07 -11.46
CA ASN A 6 -8.08 17.63 -10.34
C ASN A 6 -7.66 16.59 -9.26
N HIS A 7 -7.55 15.32 -9.64
CA HIS A 7 -6.99 14.26 -8.81
C HIS A 7 -5.90 13.50 -9.56
N VAL A 8 -4.69 13.54 -9.01
CA VAL A 8 -3.51 12.89 -9.58
C VAL A 8 -2.92 11.89 -8.59
N ILE A 9 -2.88 10.62 -8.97
CA ILE A 9 -2.29 9.54 -8.19
C ILE A 9 -1.20 8.88 -9.03
N ILE A 10 0.06 9.03 -8.61
CA ILE A 10 1.19 8.38 -9.27
C ILE A 10 1.31 6.93 -8.78
N ASN A 11 1.35 5.95 -9.69
CA ASN A 11 1.45 4.55 -9.32
C ASN A 11 2.92 4.12 -9.19
N GLU A 12 3.33 3.67 -7.99
CA GLU A 12 4.69 3.19 -7.68
C GLU A 12 5.81 4.05 -8.30
N PRO A 13 5.88 5.34 -7.91
CA PRO A 13 6.85 6.28 -8.47
C PRO A 13 8.28 5.77 -8.31
N ALA A 14 9.10 6.01 -9.34
CA ALA A 14 10.51 5.64 -9.34
C ALA A 14 11.28 6.39 -8.26
N GLY A 15 12.40 5.81 -7.80
CA GLY A 15 13.32 6.47 -6.89
C GLY A 15 12.85 6.54 -5.44
N LEU A 16 11.55 6.47 -5.12
CA LEU A 16 11.12 6.53 -3.72
C LEU A 16 11.83 5.49 -2.83
N ASN A 17 12.08 4.26 -3.31
CA ASN A 17 12.81 3.25 -2.52
C ASN A 17 14.24 3.69 -2.12
N SER A 18 15.02 4.25 -3.05
CA SER A 18 16.38 4.76 -2.77
C SER A 18 16.35 6.08 -2.02
N LEU A 19 15.28 6.87 -2.19
CA LEU A 19 15.06 8.10 -1.44
C LEU A 19 14.79 7.81 0.05
N PHE A 20 14.19 6.65 0.37
CA PHE A 20 13.94 6.22 1.74
C PHE A 20 15.15 5.64 2.47
N THR A 21 16.28 5.42 1.81
CA THR A 21 17.46 4.81 2.45
C THR A 21 18.54 5.81 2.88
N GLU A 22 18.41 7.10 2.55
CA GLU A 22 19.49 8.08 2.78
C GLU A 22 19.05 9.39 3.46
N HIS A 23 17.80 9.85 3.33
CA HIS A 23 17.44 11.24 3.68
C HIS A 23 16.05 11.47 4.33
N GLY A 24 15.40 10.45 4.88
CA GLY A 24 14.18 10.63 5.69
C GLY A 24 12.90 11.04 4.92
N VAL A 25 11.91 11.58 5.66
CA VAL A 25 10.55 11.87 5.18
C VAL A 25 10.44 13.15 4.35
N ASP A 26 11.36 14.11 4.53
CA ASP A 26 11.49 15.35 3.74
C ASP A 26 11.48 15.11 2.23
N LEU A 27 12.02 13.97 1.79
CA LEU A 27 12.03 13.61 0.38
C LEU A 27 10.66 13.26 -0.19
N ILE A 28 9.69 12.83 0.62
CA ILE A 28 8.32 12.64 0.14
C ILE A 28 7.72 14.00 -0.21
N GLN A 29 7.87 14.98 0.69
CA GLN A 29 7.39 16.33 0.45
C GLN A 29 8.07 16.95 -0.77
N ARG A 30 9.40 16.80 -0.87
CA ARG A 30 10.16 17.26 -2.04
C ARG A 30 9.70 16.58 -3.33
N TYR A 31 9.53 15.27 -3.31
CA TYR A 31 9.03 14.51 -4.45
C TYR A 31 7.64 15.01 -4.90
N LEU A 32 6.72 15.19 -3.96
CA LEU A 32 5.39 15.72 -4.24
C LEU A 32 5.45 17.16 -4.77
N GLY A 33 6.29 18.02 -4.21
CA GLY A 33 6.49 19.39 -4.68
C GLY A 33 7.06 19.46 -6.10
N GLN A 34 8.09 18.66 -6.40
CA GLN A 34 8.67 18.57 -7.74
C GLN A 34 7.68 17.99 -8.75
N THR A 35 6.93 16.96 -8.35
CA THR A 35 5.89 16.36 -9.19
C THR A 35 4.78 17.37 -9.48
N ARG A 36 4.36 18.14 -8.48
CA ARG A 36 3.39 19.22 -8.65
C ARG A 36 3.89 20.27 -9.63
N GLN A 37 5.12 20.77 -9.43
CA GLN A 37 5.74 21.74 -10.33
C GLN A 37 5.78 21.22 -11.78
N ALA A 38 6.17 19.97 -11.99
CA ALA A 38 6.22 19.36 -13.32
C ALA A 38 4.83 19.31 -13.98
N ILE A 39 3.79 18.89 -13.24
CA ILE A 39 2.41 18.85 -13.74
C ILE A 39 1.91 20.27 -14.08
N ASP A 40 2.21 21.25 -13.24
CA ASP A 40 1.77 22.65 -13.42
C ASP A 40 2.33 23.25 -14.73
N ILE A 41 3.56 22.88 -15.10
CA ILE A 41 4.20 23.28 -16.37
C ILE A 41 4.00 22.27 -17.51
N LYS A 42 3.07 21.33 -17.35
CA LYS A 42 2.71 20.29 -18.34
C LYS A 42 3.88 19.39 -18.78
N GLN A 43 4.81 19.12 -17.87
CA GLN A 43 5.86 18.12 -18.07
C GLN A 43 5.38 16.71 -17.71
N PRO A 44 5.87 15.67 -18.41
CA PRO A 44 5.53 14.29 -18.09
C PRO A 44 6.08 13.84 -16.73
N VAL A 45 5.27 13.09 -15.99
CA VAL A 45 5.65 12.41 -14.74
C VAL A 45 5.69 10.90 -14.96
N MET A 46 6.66 10.21 -14.35
CA MET A 46 6.84 8.77 -14.55
C MET A 46 5.92 7.96 -13.63
N THR A 47 5.10 7.09 -14.21
CA THR A 47 4.18 6.21 -13.46
C THR A 47 4.35 4.76 -13.92
N LYS A 48 4.14 3.80 -13.01
CA LYS A 48 4.26 2.37 -13.31
C LYS A 48 3.00 1.86 -14.01
N TYR A 49 3.18 1.02 -15.02
CA TYR A 49 2.09 0.36 -15.74
C TYR A 49 1.29 -0.59 -14.83
N THR A 50 -0.02 -0.73 -15.07
CA THR A 50 -0.96 -1.45 -14.19
C THR A 50 -1.63 -2.68 -14.80
N GLU A 51 -1.55 -2.94 -16.11
CA GLU A 51 -2.17 -4.15 -16.68
C GLU A 51 -1.29 -5.39 -16.49
N ASP A 52 -1.91 -6.48 -16.01
CA ASP A 52 -1.37 -7.83 -15.77
C ASP A 52 0.15 -7.90 -15.55
N THR A 53 0.59 -7.16 -14.52
CA THR A 53 2.00 -6.93 -14.15
C THR A 53 2.67 -8.16 -13.53
N LYS A 54 2.38 -9.38 -14.00
CA LYS A 54 3.15 -10.55 -13.55
C LYS A 54 4.61 -10.51 -14.00
N TYR A 55 4.96 -9.71 -15.04
CA TYR A 55 6.26 -9.88 -15.71
C TYR A 55 7.09 -8.63 -16.03
N MET A 56 6.58 -7.38 -15.99
CA MET A 56 7.42 -6.22 -16.36
C MET A 56 7.29 -5.00 -15.44
N ASN A 57 8.43 -4.51 -14.95
CA ASN A 57 8.59 -3.28 -14.17
C ASN A 57 8.68 -2.05 -15.09
N LEU A 58 7.73 -1.93 -16.02
CA LEU A 58 7.71 -0.83 -16.99
C LEU A 58 7.10 0.43 -16.37
N ARG A 59 7.74 1.56 -16.67
CA ARG A 59 7.26 2.90 -16.38
C ARG A 59 7.13 3.65 -17.68
N PHE A 60 6.19 4.57 -17.74
CA PHE A 60 5.99 5.43 -18.89
C PHE A 60 5.76 6.87 -18.46
N PRO A 61 6.12 7.84 -19.31
CA PRO A 61 5.83 9.23 -19.10
C PRO A 61 4.32 9.47 -19.25
N TRP A 62 3.72 10.18 -18.29
CA TRP A 62 2.31 10.52 -18.29
C TRP A 62 2.12 12.02 -18.02
N ILE A 63 1.28 12.69 -18.79
CA ILE A 63 0.84 14.06 -18.53
C ILE A 63 -0.61 14.00 -18.02
N PRO A 64 -0.90 14.44 -16.78
CA PRO A 64 -2.26 14.51 -16.26
C PRO A 64 -3.06 15.65 -16.92
N GLU A 65 -3.71 15.35 -18.04
CA GLU A 65 -4.51 16.34 -18.79
C GLU A 65 -5.75 16.82 -18.02
N GLN A 66 -6.26 16.01 -17.08
CA GLN A 66 -7.44 16.31 -16.26
C GLN A 66 -7.20 17.31 -15.12
N VAL A 67 -5.99 17.89 -15.04
CA VAL A 67 -5.67 18.95 -14.06
C VAL A 67 -5.95 20.31 -14.68
N THR A 68 -7.00 20.96 -14.18
CA THR A 68 -7.54 22.23 -14.68
C THR A 68 -7.26 23.42 -13.75
N CYS A 69 -6.89 23.17 -12.49
CA CYS A 69 -6.54 24.22 -11.52
C CYS A 69 -5.27 23.88 -10.73
N SER A 70 -4.71 24.84 -9.99
CA SER A 70 -3.52 24.63 -9.13
C SER A 70 -3.85 23.94 -7.80
N GLY A 71 -5.12 23.95 -7.38
CA GLY A 71 -5.60 23.36 -6.12
C GLY A 71 -5.86 21.85 -6.15
N TYR A 72 -5.45 21.16 -7.22
CA TYR A 72 -5.68 19.71 -7.37
C TYR A 72 -5.04 18.88 -6.27
N ARG A 73 -5.64 17.71 -5.98
CA ARG A 73 -5.10 16.73 -5.03
C ARG A 73 -4.03 15.88 -5.73
N LEU A 74 -2.87 15.78 -5.10
CA LEU A 74 -1.74 14.97 -5.59
C LEU A 74 -1.40 13.91 -4.53
N GLY A 75 -1.27 12.67 -4.96
CA GLY A 75 -0.80 11.57 -4.14
C GLY A 75 -0.04 10.53 -4.95
N PHE A 76 0.40 9.47 -4.27
CA PHE A 76 0.98 8.32 -4.92
C PHE A 76 0.56 7.04 -4.20
N LYS A 77 0.55 5.94 -4.95
CA LYS A 77 0.33 4.60 -4.41
C LYS A 77 1.67 3.88 -4.30
N LYS A 78 1.95 3.28 -3.14
CA LYS A 78 3.10 2.41 -2.93
C LYS A 78 2.70 1.23 -2.06
N ASN A 79 3.20 0.03 -2.40
CA ASN A 79 2.67 -1.21 -1.82
C ASN A 79 3.18 -1.46 -0.39
N LEU A 80 4.50 -1.47 -0.17
CA LEU A 80 5.09 -1.95 1.10
C LEU A 80 6.19 -1.04 1.66
N GLY A 81 7.04 -0.46 0.81
CA GLY A 81 8.23 0.28 1.25
C GLY A 81 8.00 1.69 1.80
N ILE A 82 6.81 1.99 2.32
CA ILE A 82 6.53 3.19 3.13
C ILE A 82 5.99 2.84 4.52
N LEU A 83 5.54 1.60 4.71
CA LEU A 83 4.85 1.19 5.92
C LEU A 83 5.66 1.45 7.18
N PRO A 84 6.97 1.13 7.24
CA PRO A 84 7.72 1.39 8.45
C PRO A 84 7.93 2.87 8.78
N LEU A 85 7.73 3.76 7.80
CA LEU A 85 7.89 5.20 7.96
C LEU A 85 6.58 5.90 8.32
N ILE A 86 5.46 5.17 8.46
CA ILE A 86 4.14 5.77 8.73
C ILE A 86 4.21 6.74 9.91
N TYR A 87 4.85 6.34 11.01
CA TYR A 87 4.99 7.20 12.19
C TYR A 87 5.71 8.51 11.84
N THR A 88 6.91 8.43 11.26
CA THR A 88 7.71 9.60 10.88
C THR A 88 6.96 10.50 9.89
N ILE A 89 6.26 9.91 8.91
CA ILE A 89 5.46 10.67 7.94
C ILE A 89 4.37 11.48 8.65
N LEU A 90 3.71 10.88 9.65
CA LEU A 90 2.63 11.54 10.39
C LEU A 90 3.13 12.59 11.39
N GLU A 91 4.38 12.50 11.84
CA GLU A 91 4.99 13.51 12.73
C GLU A 91 5.56 14.70 11.96
N GLU A 92 6.12 14.47 10.77
CA GLU A 92 6.91 15.47 10.05
C GLU A 92 6.16 16.09 8.85
N THR A 93 4.98 15.58 8.51
CA THR A 93 4.23 16.04 7.32
C THR A 93 2.72 16.10 7.53
N ASP A 94 2.07 16.94 6.72
CA ASP A 94 0.61 17.00 6.61
C ASP A 94 0.02 15.98 5.60
N ILE A 95 0.80 14.95 5.23
CA ILE A 95 0.35 13.97 4.24
C ILE A 95 -0.73 13.08 4.86
N THR A 96 -1.88 13.01 4.20
CA THR A 96 -2.92 12.04 4.53
C THR A 96 -2.50 10.65 4.05
N LEU A 97 -2.44 9.69 4.97
CA LEU A 97 -2.13 8.30 4.68
C LEU A 97 -3.39 7.45 4.62
N ILE A 98 -3.52 6.67 3.54
CA ILE A 98 -4.59 5.70 3.33
C ILE A 98 -3.96 4.31 3.24
N ALA A 99 -4.30 3.44 4.19
CA ALA A 99 -3.88 2.04 4.20
C ALA A 99 -5.02 1.16 3.68
N LEU A 100 -4.79 0.52 2.53
CA LEU A 100 -5.68 -0.49 1.99
C LEU A 100 -5.22 -1.87 2.45
N ILE A 101 -6.03 -2.51 3.30
CA ILE A 101 -5.75 -3.84 3.86
C ILE A 101 -6.67 -4.87 3.21
N ARG A 102 -6.22 -6.13 3.12
CA ARG A 102 -6.99 -7.24 2.56
C ARG A 102 -6.99 -8.41 3.53
N ASN A 103 -8.05 -9.23 3.52
CA ASN A 103 -8.11 -10.46 4.31
C ASN A 103 -6.82 -11.29 4.12
N PRO A 104 -6.21 -11.83 5.19
CA PRO A 104 -4.92 -12.51 5.08
C PRO A 104 -4.97 -13.76 4.20
N PHE A 105 -6.08 -14.50 4.16
CA PHE A 105 -6.23 -15.65 3.25
C PHE A 105 -6.09 -15.23 1.79
N ASP A 106 -6.86 -14.21 1.41
CA ASP A 106 -6.85 -13.71 0.04
C ASP A 106 -5.53 -13.01 -0.30
N ASN A 107 -4.96 -12.26 0.64
CA ASN A 107 -3.71 -11.55 0.43
C ASN A 107 -2.53 -12.52 0.26
N ILE A 108 -2.42 -13.53 1.11
CA ILE A 108 -1.35 -14.54 1.03
C ILE A 108 -1.55 -15.43 -0.18
N SER A 109 -2.79 -15.80 -0.51
CA SER A 109 -3.09 -16.50 -1.77
C SER A 109 -2.66 -15.67 -2.99
N SER A 110 -2.91 -14.37 -2.97
CA SER A 110 -2.40 -13.46 -4.00
C SER A 110 -0.87 -13.43 -4.03
N TRP A 111 -0.19 -13.43 -2.88
CA TRP A 111 1.28 -13.42 -2.82
C TRP A 111 1.88 -14.68 -3.44
N VAL A 112 1.37 -15.86 -3.09
CA VAL A 112 1.79 -17.15 -3.65
C VAL A 112 1.71 -17.14 -5.18
N ASN A 113 0.66 -16.53 -5.73
CA ASN A 113 0.40 -16.48 -7.18
C ASN A 113 1.04 -15.27 -7.90
N SER A 114 1.81 -14.44 -7.19
CA SER A 114 2.39 -13.18 -7.70
C SER A 114 3.92 -13.24 -7.84
N PHE A 115 4.59 -12.09 -7.66
CA PHE A 115 6.03 -11.88 -7.79
C PHE A 115 6.85 -12.87 -6.96
N ALA A 116 7.99 -13.31 -7.50
CA ALA A 116 8.87 -14.29 -6.83
C ALA A 116 9.27 -13.86 -5.40
N LEU A 117 9.43 -12.56 -5.17
CA LEU A 117 9.78 -11.98 -3.87
C LEU A 117 8.71 -12.23 -2.81
N LEU A 118 7.42 -12.00 -3.13
CA LEU A 118 6.32 -12.23 -2.19
C LEU A 118 5.94 -13.72 -2.09
N ARG A 119 6.19 -14.48 -3.16
CA ARG A 119 6.02 -15.94 -3.14
C ARG A 119 6.98 -16.60 -2.17
N LYS A 120 8.27 -16.22 -2.21
CA LYS A 120 9.31 -16.88 -1.41
C LYS A 120 9.62 -16.19 -0.09
N VAL A 121 9.35 -14.88 0.00
CA VAL A 121 9.72 -14.02 1.14
C VAL A 121 11.16 -14.32 1.57
N PRO A 122 12.16 -14.06 0.71
CA PRO A 122 13.55 -14.34 1.06
C PRO A 122 13.93 -13.61 2.36
N ALA A 123 14.93 -14.07 3.10
CA ALA A 123 15.35 -13.38 4.33
C ALA A 123 15.74 -11.92 4.07
N SER A 124 16.27 -11.62 2.88
CA SER A 124 16.59 -10.27 2.38
C SER A 124 15.37 -9.46 1.92
N ILE A 125 14.14 -9.96 2.09
CA ILE A 125 12.93 -9.22 1.69
C ILE A 125 12.84 -7.87 2.41
N LEU A 126 13.35 -7.80 3.64
CA LEU A 126 13.32 -6.59 4.45
C LEU A 126 14.20 -5.50 3.83
N ASP A 127 15.40 -5.87 3.41
CA ASP A 127 16.33 -5.01 2.68
C ASP A 127 15.70 -4.53 1.36
N ILE A 128 15.07 -5.45 0.62
CA ILE A 128 14.41 -5.16 -0.68
C ILE A 128 13.21 -4.21 -0.52
N LEU A 129 12.48 -4.34 0.59
CA LEU A 129 11.35 -3.49 0.91
C LEU A 129 11.77 -2.15 1.55
N GLY A 130 13.08 -1.91 1.73
CA GLY A 130 13.59 -0.72 2.41
C GLY A 130 13.24 -0.68 3.91
N MET A 131 12.91 -1.84 4.50
CA MET A 131 12.56 -1.97 5.91
C MET A 131 13.81 -1.94 6.81
N ASP A 132 14.99 -2.22 6.28
CA ASP A 132 16.24 -2.11 7.03
C ASP A 132 16.59 -0.66 7.41
N TYR A 133 16.23 0.34 6.59
CA TYR A 133 16.40 1.74 6.97
C TYR A 133 15.45 2.17 8.09
N SER A 134 14.34 1.48 8.24
CA SER A 134 13.39 1.74 9.32
C SER A 134 13.83 1.17 10.66
N ILE A 135 14.91 0.38 10.71
CA ILE A 135 15.48 -0.16 11.96
C ILE A 135 15.78 0.97 12.94
N GLN A 136 16.26 2.13 12.46
CA GLN A 136 16.53 3.29 13.32
C GLN A 136 15.26 3.90 13.96
N TYR A 137 14.09 3.63 13.38
CA TYR A 137 12.78 4.07 13.87
C TYR A 137 11.93 2.90 14.40
N ALA A 138 12.47 1.67 14.37
CA ALA A 138 11.76 0.48 14.75
C ALA A 138 11.79 0.32 16.28
N SER A 139 10.63 0.00 16.85
CA SER A 139 10.57 -0.42 18.25
C SER A 139 11.32 -1.74 18.47
N THR A 140 11.71 -2.04 19.71
CA THR A 140 12.30 -3.34 20.06
C THR A 140 11.40 -4.51 19.65
N ASP A 141 10.09 -4.36 19.81
CA ASP A 141 9.11 -5.37 19.39
C ASP A 141 9.09 -5.53 17.85
N SER A 142 9.19 -4.43 17.12
CA SER A 142 9.29 -4.44 15.65
C SER A 142 10.55 -5.19 15.20
N LEU A 143 11.70 -4.93 15.83
CA LEU A 143 12.96 -5.60 15.52
C LEU A 143 12.89 -7.10 15.81
N ALA A 144 12.32 -7.49 16.95
CA ALA A 144 12.11 -8.89 17.28
C ALA A 144 11.19 -9.61 16.27
N TYR A 145 10.20 -8.89 15.72
CA TYR A 145 9.30 -9.42 14.68
C TYR A 145 10.02 -9.60 13.33
N LEU A 146 10.89 -8.65 12.98
CA LEU A 146 11.70 -8.72 11.77
C LEU A 146 12.70 -9.89 11.82
N GLU A 147 13.33 -10.12 12.98
CA GLU A 147 14.23 -11.28 13.16
C GLU A 147 13.47 -12.61 13.07
N GLN A 148 12.26 -12.72 13.63
CA GLN A 148 11.42 -13.91 13.43
C GLN A 148 11.13 -14.19 11.95
N ILE A 149 10.90 -13.15 11.13
CA ILE A 149 10.71 -13.31 9.68
C ILE A 149 12.01 -13.83 9.03
N ARG A 150 13.18 -13.33 9.45
CA ARG A 150 14.49 -13.74 8.90
C ARG A 150 14.83 -15.19 9.27
N GLU A 151 14.56 -15.61 10.49
CA GLU A 151 14.90 -16.92 11.03
C GLU A 151 13.95 -18.04 10.54
N ALA A 152 12.70 -17.72 10.23
CA ALA A 152 11.73 -18.72 9.79
C ALA A 152 12.18 -19.42 8.49
N SER A 153 12.37 -20.74 8.55
CA SER A 153 12.86 -21.50 7.39
C SER A 153 11.79 -21.71 6.31
N ASP A 154 10.53 -21.86 6.69
CA ASP A 154 9.40 -22.09 5.78
C ASP A 154 8.87 -20.78 5.16
N PRO A 155 8.86 -20.64 3.82
CA PRO A 155 8.24 -19.51 3.12
C PRO A 155 6.77 -19.27 3.48
N ALA A 156 5.98 -20.30 3.79
CA ALA A 156 4.59 -20.14 4.19
C ALA A 156 4.45 -19.41 5.53
N ILE A 157 5.26 -19.80 6.51
CA ILE A 157 5.35 -19.14 7.82
C ILE A 157 5.84 -17.70 7.63
N ARG A 158 6.89 -17.49 6.82
CA ARG A 158 7.39 -16.13 6.52
C ARG A 158 6.35 -15.21 5.90
N ARG A 159 5.50 -15.70 4.99
CA ARG A 159 4.37 -14.93 4.46
C ARG A 159 3.41 -14.50 5.58
N CYS A 160 3.07 -15.41 6.48
CA CYS A 160 2.17 -15.09 7.60
C CYS A 160 2.79 -14.08 8.56
N LEU A 161 4.07 -14.24 8.90
CA LEU A 161 4.81 -13.30 9.75
C LEU A 161 4.94 -11.92 9.09
N LEU A 162 5.28 -11.85 7.80
CA LEU A 162 5.36 -10.59 7.05
C LEU A 162 4.01 -9.87 7.03
N TRP A 163 2.92 -10.60 6.77
CA TRP A 163 1.58 -10.02 6.79
C TRP A 163 1.24 -9.48 8.18
N SER A 164 1.53 -10.25 9.23
CA SER A 164 1.27 -9.87 10.61
C SER A 164 2.07 -8.66 11.05
N TYR A 165 3.32 -8.54 10.61
CA TYR A 165 4.16 -7.37 10.83
C TYR A 165 3.54 -6.12 10.21
N ILE A 166 3.17 -6.19 8.94
CA ILE A 166 2.50 -5.09 8.22
C ILE A 166 1.20 -4.70 8.91
N ALA A 167 0.38 -5.69 9.28
CA ALA A 167 -0.87 -5.49 9.99
C ALA A 167 -0.65 -4.82 11.36
N SER A 168 0.42 -5.18 12.08
CA SER A 168 0.75 -4.55 13.36
C SER A 168 1.15 -3.09 13.21
N ILE A 169 1.87 -2.72 12.15
CA ILE A 169 2.22 -1.32 11.87
C ILE A 169 0.94 -0.51 11.63
N ILE A 170 0.02 -1.06 10.83
CA ILE A 170 -1.25 -0.41 10.51
C ILE A 170 -2.12 -0.28 11.76
N ASP A 171 -2.25 -1.33 12.57
CA ASP A 171 -3.04 -1.30 13.82
C ASP A 171 -2.51 -0.25 14.80
N SER A 172 -1.18 -0.17 14.98
CA SER A 172 -0.55 0.82 15.86
C SER A 172 -0.80 2.26 15.44
N ASN A 173 -1.09 2.51 14.16
CA ASN A 173 -1.31 3.84 13.60
C ASN A 173 -2.76 4.11 13.18
N LYS A 174 -3.69 3.16 13.38
CA LYS A 174 -5.04 3.18 12.79
C LYS A 174 -5.92 4.38 13.20
N ASN A 175 -5.60 5.03 14.32
CA ASN A 175 -6.31 6.23 14.78
C ASN A 175 -5.81 7.51 14.10
N ARG A 176 -4.69 7.45 13.38
CA ARG A 176 -4.03 8.57 12.70
C ARG A 176 -4.02 8.44 11.18
N ILE A 177 -4.38 7.27 10.66
CA ILE A 177 -4.45 6.98 9.22
C ILE A 177 -5.83 6.48 8.84
N ILE A 178 -6.17 6.57 7.56
CA ILE A 178 -7.42 6.05 7.04
C ILE A 178 -7.22 4.58 6.66
N VAL A 179 -7.88 3.68 7.39
CA VAL A 179 -7.83 2.23 7.10
C VAL A 179 -9.07 1.82 6.32
N ILE A 180 -8.85 1.19 5.17
CA ILE A 180 -9.89 0.69 4.26
C ILE A 180 -9.69 -0.81 4.05
N ARG A 181 -10.74 -1.62 4.25
CA ARG A 181 -10.73 -3.03 3.85
C ARG A 181 -11.00 -3.14 2.36
N TYR A 182 -10.20 -3.94 1.68
CA TYR A 182 -10.29 -4.18 0.24
C TYR A 182 -11.68 -4.73 -0.14
N GLU A 183 -12.21 -5.63 0.67
CA GLU A 183 -13.48 -6.30 0.45
C GLU A 183 -14.66 -5.34 0.54
N ASP A 184 -14.60 -4.36 1.46
CA ASP A 184 -15.60 -3.29 1.53
C ASP A 184 -15.49 -2.38 0.31
N LEU A 185 -14.28 -1.98 -0.06
CA LEU A 185 -14.02 -1.11 -1.21
C LEU A 185 -14.51 -1.74 -2.53
N ILE A 186 -14.35 -3.05 -2.70
CA ILE A 186 -14.84 -3.76 -3.89
C ILE A 186 -16.36 -3.93 -3.86
N ARG A 187 -16.97 -4.07 -2.68
CA ARG A 187 -18.41 -4.24 -2.54
C ARG A 187 -19.15 -2.93 -2.83
N ASP A 188 -18.70 -1.84 -2.22
CA ASP A 188 -19.34 -0.53 -2.33
C ASP A 188 -18.30 0.60 -2.22
N PRO A 189 -17.60 0.91 -3.32
CA PRO A 189 -16.51 1.88 -3.29
C PRO A 189 -17.00 3.31 -2.97
N ALA A 190 -18.20 3.69 -3.41
CA ALA A 190 -18.71 5.04 -3.24
C ALA A 190 -18.99 5.34 -1.77
N THR A 191 -19.74 4.46 -1.09
CA THR A 191 -19.99 4.55 0.35
C THR A 191 -18.70 4.54 1.15
N VAL A 192 -17.78 3.61 0.85
CA VAL A 192 -16.51 3.48 1.59
C VAL A 192 -15.69 4.77 1.50
N PHE A 193 -15.54 5.36 0.32
CA PHE A 193 -14.80 6.61 0.19
C PHE A 193 -15.55 7.77 0.86
N SER A 194 -16.87 7.85 0.73
CA SER A 194 -17.66 8.91 1.35
C SER A 194 -17.52 8.92 2.87
N GLU A 195 -17.71 7.75 3.51
CA GLU A 195 -17.60 7.60 4.96
C GLU A 195 -16.17 7.83 5.47
N LYS A 196 -15.16 7.34 4.74
CA LYS A 196 -13.76 7.38 5.20
C LYS A 196 -13.07 8.72 4.94
N LEU A 197 -13.46 9.42 3.88
CA LEU A 197 -12.89 10.72 3.52
C LEU A 197 -13.77 11.90 3.96
N GLY A 198 -14.99 11.66 4.43
CA GLY A 198 -15.91 12.70 4.87
C GLY A 198 -16.37 13.60 3.73
N LEU A 199 -16.39 13.09 2.51
CA LEU A 199 -16.76 13.82 1.29
C LEU A 199 -18.04 13.21 0.71
N SER A 200 -18.91 14.01 0.10
CA SER A 200 -20.08 13.45 -0.58
C SER A 200 -19.65 12.66 -1.82
N GLU A 201 -20.44 11.67 -2.25
CA GLU A 201 -20.16 10.91 -3.47
C GLU A 201 -20.02 11.82 -4.70
N TRP A 202 -20.81 12.89 -4.74
CA TRP A 202 -20.74 13.92 -5.79
C TRP A 202 -19.40 14.67 -5.76
N ASP A 203 -18.92 15.04 -4.57
CA ASP A 203 -17.65 15.77 -4.41
C ASP A 203 -16.41 14.90 -4.66
N LEU A 204 -16.53 13.59 -4.42
CA LEU A 204 -15.43 12.65 -4.60
C LEU A 204 -15.16 12.31 -6.07
N PHE A 205 -16.22 12.24 -6.86
CA PHE A 205 -16.16 11.67 -8.19
C PHE A 205 -16.65 12.62 -9.28
N ASP A 206 -17.02 13.85 -8.94
CA ASP A 206 -17.45 14.89 -9.89
C ASP A 206 -18.60 14.38 -10.79
N GLY A 207 -19.58 13.73 -10.17
CA GLY A 207 -20.70 13.09 -10.87
C GLY A 207 -20.37 11.75 -11.54
N TYR A 208 -19.11 11.28 -11.52
CA TYR A 208 -18.74 9.97 -12.02
C TYR A 208 -19.23 8.86 -11.08
N LYS A 209 -20.03 7.92 -11.62
CA LYS A 209 -20.50 6.78 -10.84
C LYS A 209 -19.40 5.71 -10.78
N LEU A 210 -18.81 5.50 -9.61
CA LEU A 210 -17.92 4.36 -9.40
C LEU A 210 -18.71 3.05 -9.53
N GLU A 211 -18.36 2.27 -10.54
CA GLU A 211 -18.93 0.94 -10.73
C GLU A 211 -18.10 -0.13 -10.02
N ARG A 212 -18.78 -1.14 -9.50
CA ARG A 212 -18.13 -2.34 -8.98
C ARG A 212 -17.35 -3.01 -10.10
N SER A 213 -16.13 -3.46 -9.78
CA SER A 213 -15.32 -4.26 -10.70
C SER A 213 -16.10 -5.48 -11.21
N SER A 214 -16.14 -5.66 -12.53
CA SER A 214 -16.70 -6.85 -13.19
C SER A 214 -15.82 -8.10 -13.04
N LYS A 215 -14.55 -7.94 -12.64
CA LYS A 215 -13.66 -9.07 -12.39
C LYS A 215 -14.09 -9.82 -11.13
N PRO A 216 -14.27 -11.16 -11.19
CA PRO A 216 -14.56 -11.96 -10.02
C PRO A 216 -13.39 -11.90 -9.03
N PRO A 217 -13.65 -12.06 -7.71
CA PRO A 217 -12.59 -12.21 -6.73
C PRO A 217 -11.69 -13.40 -7.11
N SER A 218 -10.38 -13.23 -6.96
CA SER A 218 -9.46 -14.36 -7.12
C SER A 218 -9.78 -15.44 -6.09
N SER A 219 -9.90 -16.70 -6.52
CA SER A 219 -10.16 -17.81 -5.61
C SER A 219 -8.99 -18.04 -4.66
N CYS A 220 -9.29 -18.16 -3.37
CA CYS A 220 -8.30 -18.51 -2.35
C CYS A 220 -7.98 -20.01 -2.40
N ASN A 221 -6.97 -20.37 -3.20
CA ASN A 221 -6.47 -21.74 -3.34
C ASN A 221 -5.21 -21.92 -2.51
N LEU A 222 -5.37 -21.99 -1.18
CA LEU A 222 -4.28 -22.29 -0.24
C LEU A 222 -4.42 -23.71 0.34
N PRO A 223 -3.31 -24.45 0.53
CA PRO A 223 -3.30 -25.71 1.27
C PRO A 223 -3.87 -25.58 2.69
N VAL A 224 -4.40 -26.67 3.24
CA VAL A 224 -4.97 -26.68 4.62
C VAL A 224 -3.93 -26.24 5.66
N VAL A 225 -2.67 -26.64 5.50
CA VAL A 225 -1.59 -26.23 6.41
C VAL A 225 -1.34 -24.72 6.35
N ASP A 226 -1.34 -24.12 5.16
CA ASP A 226 -1.19 -22.67 5.00
C ASP A 226 -2.36 -21.94 5.65
N LYS A 227 -3.58 -22.44 5.53
CA LYS A 227 -4.77 -21.86 6.19
C LYS A 227 -4.63 -21.86 7.71
N ARG A 228 -4.21 -22.98 8.31
CA ARG A 228 -3.95 -23.08 9.76
C ARG A 228 -2.83 -22.13 10.22
N ASN A 229 -1.79 -21.98 9.42
CA ASN A 229 -0.71 -21.02 9.71
C ASN A 229 -1.25 -19.59 9.71
N ILE A 230 -2.14 -19.24 8.79
CA ILE A 230 -2.79 -17.93 8.73
C ILE A 230 -3.65 -17.70 9.97
N GLU A 231 -4.52 -18.63 10.32
CA GLU A 231 -5.36 -18.56 11.53
C GLU A 231 -4.49 -18.34 12.78
N THR A 232 -3.41 -19.12 12.91
CA THR A 232 -2.54 -19.10 14.10
C THR A 232 -1.68 -17.84 14.19
N ILE A 233 -1.06 -17.42 13.10
CA ILE A 233 -0.06 -16.34 13.09
C ILE A 233 -0.72 -14.98 12.84
N CYS A 234 -1.62 -14.91 11.86
CA CYS A 234 -2.27 -13.66 11.45
C CYS A 234 -3.51 -13.34 12.31
N GLY A 235 -4.09 -14.34 12.99
CA GLY A 235 -5.36 -14.27 13.72
C GLY A 235 -5.55 -13.00 14.56
N LYS A 236 -4.63 -12.77 15.49
CA LYS A 236 -4.66 -11.60 16.38
C LYS A 236 -4.81 -10.27 15.63
N TRP A 237 -4.03 -10.09 14.56
CA TRP A 237 -4.00 -8.82 13.82
C TRP A 237 -5.15 -8.70 12.84
N ALA A 238 -5.59 -9.82 12.25
CA ALA A 238 -6.76 -9.88 11.40
C ALA A 238 -8.01 -9.43 12.15
N VAL A 239 -8.26 -9.95 13.36
CA VAL A 239 -9.39 -9.53 14.22
C VAL A 239 -9.32 -8.04 14.54
N LYS A 240 -8.15 -7.54 14.93
CA LYS A 240 -7.94 -6.12 15.23
C LYS A 240 -8.23 -5.18 14.05
N LEU A 241 -8.06 -5.68 12.83
CA LEU A 241 -8.33 -4.97 11.58
C LEU A 241 -9.72 -5.29 10.99
N GLY A 242 -10.56 -6.00 11.75
CA GLY A 242 -11.96 -6.27 11.39
C GLY A 242 -12.15 -7.45 10.44
N TYR A 243 -11.24 -8.41 10.41
CA TYR A 243 -11.43 -9.68 9.70
C TYR A 243 -11.78 -10.80 10.68
N ASP A 244 -12.66 -11.68 10.22
CA ASP A 244 -12.87 -13.00 10.84
C ASP A 244 -11.96 -13.99 10.10
N VAL A 245 -11.13 -14.72 10.85
CA VAL A 245 -10.12 -15.63 10.30
C VAL A 245 -10.06 -16.93 11.07
#